data_AF-A0A952K0R7-F1
#
_entry.id   AF-A0A952K0R7-F1
#
_cell.length_a   1.000
_cell.length_b   1.000
_cell.length_c   1.000
_cell.angle_alpha   90.00
_cell.angle_beta   90.00
_cell.angle_gamma   90.00
#
_symmetry.space_group_name_H-M   'P 1'
#
loop_
_entity.id
_entity.type
_entity.pdbx_description
1 polymer ?
#
loop_
_entity_poly.entity_id
_entity_poly.type
_entity_poly.pdbx_seq_one_letter_code
_entity_poly.pdbx_strand_id
1 'polypeptide(L)'
;MTPSDQTPVFDPEAVREKYERERAKRMTEGRGVIHDLKHDERFAEYTRDPHTPFIERDPVSTEVDVAILGAGMSGVVAGAKLREAGLRRIMLIDKAGGIGGTWYWNRYPGVMCDVESYIYMPMLEEMNYVPSTRYAFGDEIRRHLDAIATKYGLVDEALFHTGVETSEWDERSSRWVLRTDRGDEVRAGYLVLAPGILNLMKLPVIPGMERFEGKAFHTARWDYGYTGGAPDDPRLTKLGDKVVGVVGVGASGIQAVPPLAEWAKHVYVFQRTPSAIGVRGNHPTDDDFVEQLRPGWQKERMENFSATMIGRSVAHDMVDDGWTWHTARLNNPPIEPGMDPADIARMVEQLDFQVMEEHRRRIDEIVADPEVAEKLKPYYRYGCKRPCFHDEYLAAFNNPNVTLVDCPGGVTEMTPHGA
;
A
#
# COMPACT_ATOMS: atom_id res chain seq x y z
N MET A 1 37.10 14.63 -4.16
CA MET A 1 36.48 15.94 -4.41
C MET A 1 35.36 16.09 -3.42
N THR A 2 35.41 17.10 -2.55
CA THR A 2 34.28 17.49 -1.70
C THR A 2 33.09 17.74 -2.62
N PRO A 3 31.89 17.17 -2.37
CA PRO A 3 30.69 17.57 -3.08
C PRO A 3 30.55 19.08 -2.90
N SER A 4 30.39 19.81 -4.01
CA SER A 4 30.16 21.24 -3.94
C SER A 4 28.89 21.49 -3.13
N ASP A 5 29.02 22.19 -2.01
CA ASP A 5 27.98 22.63 -1.10
C ASP A 5 27.09 23.74 -1.73
N GLN A 6 26.73 23.55 -3.01
CA GLN A 6 25.83 24.44 -3.74
C GLN A 6 24.44 23.85 -3.63
N THR A 7 23.65 24.39 -2.70
CA THR A 7 22.20 24.17 -2.69
C THR A 7 21.66 24.47 -4.09
N PRO A 8 21.00 23.51 -4.76
CA PRO A 8 20.50 23.73 -6.11
C PRO A 8 19.56 24.93 -6.14
N VAL A 9 19.84 25.89 -7.02
CA VAL A 9 19.04 27.11 -7.18
C VAL A 9 17.79 26.76 -7.99
N PHE A 10 16.62 27.18 -7.50
CA PHE A 10 15.36 26.98 -8.21
C PHE A 10 15.30 27.82 -9.49
N ASP A 11 15.40 27.15 -10.63
CA ASP A 11 15.09 27.69 -11.95
C ASP A 11 13.83 26.96 -12.48
N PRO A 12 12.66 27.65 -12.54
CA PRO A 12 11.41 27.02 -12.95
C PRO A 12 11.45 26.48 -14.37
N GLU A 13 12.17 27.11 -15.30
CA GLU A 13 12.25 26.67 -16.69
C GLU A 13 13.07 25.38 -16.78
N ALA A 14 14.25 25.35 -16.17
CA ALA A 14 15.10 24.16 -16.13
C ALA A 14 14.43 22.97 -15.42
N VAL A 15 13.71 23.22 -14.32
CA VAL A 15 12.97 22.19 -13.58
C VAL A 15 11.86 21.59 -14.43
N ARG A 16 11.02 22.44 -15.05
CA ARG A 16 9.93 21.99 -15.94
C ARG A 16 10.48 21.19 -17.11
N GLU A 17 11.54 21.69 -17.76
CA GLU A 17 12.16 21.01 -18.90
C GLU A 17 12.73 19.64 -18.48
N LYS A 18 13.40 19.54 -17.32
CA LYS A 18 13.87 18.25 -16.79
C LYS A 18 12.70 17.30 -16.52
N TYR A 19 11.64 17.76 -15.87
CA TYR A 19 10.48 16.92 -15.55
C TYR A 19 9.74 16.45 -16.82
N GLU A 20 9.63 17.31 -17.83
CA GLU A 20 9.04 16.98 -19.12
C GLU A 20 9.87 15.92 -19.86
N ARG A 21 11.20 16.07 -19.91
CA ARG A 21 12.10 15.06 -20.49
C ARG A 21 11.95 13.70 -19.80
N GLU A 22 11.89 13.71 -18.47
CA GLU A 22 11.75 12.48 -17.68
C GLU A 22 10.36 11.84 -17.87
N ARG A 23 9.30 12.65 -18.00
CA ARG A 23 7.97 12.18 -18.38
C ARG A 23 7.97 11.56 -19.78
N ALA A 24 8.61 12.19 -20.76
CA ALA A 24 8.65 11.74 -22.15
C ALA A 24 9.28 10.34 -22.29
N LYS A 25 10.30 10.01 -21.50
CA LYS A 25 10.92 8.66 -21.48
C LYS A 25 9.93 7.52 -21.18
N ARG A 26 8.77 7.84 -20.57
CA ARG A 26 7.76 6.88 -20.09
C ARG A 26 6.49 6.87 -20.94
N MET A 27 6.40 7.76 -21.93
CA MET A 27 5.27 7.85 -22.86
C MET A 27 5.42 6.80 -23.96
N THR A 28 5.29 5.53 -23.58
CA THR A 28 5.38 4.37 -24.48
C THR A 28 3.99 3.81 -24.73
N GLU A 29 3.68 3.54 -26.00
CA GLU A 29 2.39 2.97 -26.42
C GLU A 29 2.13 1.61 -25.76
N GLY A 30 0.86 1.33 -25.41
CA GLY A 30 0.45 0.05 -24.81
C GLY A 30 0.91 -0.20 -23.37
N ARG A 31 1.76 0.64 -22.77
CA ARG A 31 2.31 0.41 -21.41
C ARG A 31 1.33 0.60 -20.25
N GLY A 32 0.12 1.08 -20.52
CA GLY A 32 -0.99 1.11 -19.56
C GLY A 32 -1.85 -0.16 -19.58
N VAL A 33 -1.63 -1.06 -20.54
CA VAL A 33 -2.42 -2.28 -20.70
C VAL A 33 -2.04 -3.29 -19.63
N ILE A 34 -3.06 -3.90 -19.03
CA ILE A 34 -2.96 -4.93 -18.00
C ILE A 34 -3.65 -6.20 -18.49
N HIS A 35 -3.21 -7.36 -17.99
CA HIS A 35 -3.91 -8.62 -18.26
C HIS A 35 -5.32 -8.59 -17.66
N ASP A 36 -6.27 -9.14 -18.42
CA ASP A 36 -7.59 -9.47 -17.89
C ASP A 36 -7.51 -10.76 -17.09
N LEU A 37 -7.11 -10.64 -15.84
CA LEU A 37 -6.93 -11.77 -14.93
C LEU A 37 -8.23 -12.55 -14.65
N LYS A 38 -9.40 -12.05 -15.06
CA LYS A 38 -10.66 -12.80 -14.93
C LYS A 38 -10.85 -13.85 -16.02
N HIS A 39 -10.31 -13.61 -17.20
CA HIS A 39 -10.57 -14.45 -18.39
C HIS A 39 -9.29 -15.06 -18.99
N ASP A 40 -8.10 -14.58 -18.63
CA ASP A 40 -6.83 -15.14 -19.11
C ASP A 40 -6.34 -16.30 -18.23
N GLU A 41 -6.73 -17.53 -18.59
CA GLU A 41 -6.41 -18.75 -17.83
C GLU A 41 -4.90 -18.97 -17.64
N ARG A 42 -4.06 -18.45 -18.54
CA ARG A 42 -2.59 -18.55 -18.45
C ARG A 42 -2.04 -17.87 -17.19
N PHE A 43 -2.77 -16.89 -16.65
CA PHE A 43 -2.38 -16.13 -15.48
C PHE A 43 -3.35 -16.33 -14.30
N ALA A 44 -4.21 -17.36 -14.35
CA ALA A 44 -5.19 -17.64 -13.29
C ALA A 44 -4.52 -17.85 -11.92
N GLU A 45 -3.32 -18.44 -11.86
CA GLU A 45 -2.57 -18.65 -10.61
C GLU A 45 -2.32 -17.35 -9.85
N TYR A 46 -2.17 -16.21 -10.54
CA TYR A 46 -1.98 -14.90 -9.88
C TYR A 46 -3.19 -14.45 -9.06
N THR A 47 -4.39 -14.96 -9.33
CA THR A 47 -5.59 -14.57 -8.59
C THR A 47 -5.90 -15.48 -7.41
N ARG A 48 -5.29 -16.66 -7.37
CA ARG A 48 -5.46 -17.67 -6.31
C ARG A 48 -5.08 -17.10 -4.95
N ASP A 49 -5.79 -17.54 -3.91
CA ASP A 49 -5.46 -17.26 -2.53
C ASP A 49 -4.36 -18.21 -2.01
N PRO A 50 -3.15 -17.71 -1.68
CA PRO A 50 -2.07 -18.54 -1.14
C PRO A 50 -2.17 -18.71 0.38
N HIS A 51 -3.04 -17.96 1.07
CA HIS A 51 -3.02 -17.85 2.53
C HIS A 51 -3.95 -18.84 3.22
N THR A 52 -5.10 -19.11 2.60
CA THR A 52 -6.11 -20.03 3.14
C THR A 52 -6.56 -20.99 2.04
N PRO A 53 -6.60 -22.31 2.30
CA PRO A 53 -7.15 -23.28 1.36
C PRO A 53 -8.61 -22.93 1.01
N PHE A 54 -8.95 -23.05 -0.28
CA PHE A 54 -10.33 -22.98 -0.71
C PHE A 54 -11.08 -24.21 -0.21
N ILE A 55 -12.23 -23.99 0.44
CA ILE A 55 -13.10 -25.07 0.94
C ILE A 55 -14.41 -25.01 0.16
N GLU A 56 -14.78 -26.14 -0.44
CA GLU A 56 -16.07 -26.28 -1.11
C GLU A 56 -17.21 -26.33 -0.09
N ARG A 57 -18.32 -25.65 -0.39
CA ARG A 57 -19.52 -25.63 0.47
C ARG A 57 -20.77 -25.54 -0.39
N ASP A 58 -21.89 -26.02 0.14
CA ASP A 58 -23.19 -25.83 -0.51
C ASP A 58 -23.55 -24.34 -0.61
N PRO A 59 -24.31 -23.95 -1.65
CA PRO A 59 -24.85 -22.60 -1.76
C PRO A 59 -25.73 -22.25 -0.55
N VAL A 60 -25.61 -21.00 -0.09
CA VAL A 60 -26.38 -20.47 1.04
C VAL A 60 -27.52 -19.60 0.51
N SER A 61 -28.73 -19.85 0.99
CA SER A 61 -29.88 -18.95 0.81
C SER A 61 -30.34 -18.45 2.17
N THR A 62 -30.27 -17.14 2.41
CA THR A 62 -30.53 -16.55 3.72
C THR A 62 -31.04 -15.12 3.66
N GLU A 63 -31.64 -14.65 4.75
CA GLU A 63 -32.05 -13.26 4.94
C GLU A 63 -31.36 -12.65 6.17
N VAL A 64 -30.74 -11.50 5.96
CA VAL A 64 -30.01 -10.72 6.97
C VAL A 64 -30.53 -9.29 7.05
N ASP A 65 -30.23 -8.58 8.14
CA ASP A 65 -30.56 -7.16 8.25
C ASP A 65 -29.62 -6.34 7.36
N VAL A 66 -28.33 -6.66 7.40
CA VAL A 66 -27.27 -5.97 6.65
C VAL A 66 -26.32 -6.96 6.00
N ALA A 67 -26.13 -6.82 4.68
CA ALA A 67 -25.02 -7.43 3.96
C ALA A 67 -23.92 -6.39 3.79
N ILE A 68 -22.68 -6.75 4.12
CA ILE A 68 -21.49 -5.91 3.99
C ILE A 68 -20.55 -6.56 2.98
N LEU A 69 -20.36 -5.90 1.84
CA LEU A 69 -19.43 -6.34 0.80
C LEU A 69 -18.01 -5.88 1.16
N GLY A 70 -17.19 -6.81 1.64
CA GLY A 70 -15.81 -6.57 2.06
C GLY A 70 -15.62 -6.82 3.56
N ALA A 71 -14.67 -7.70 3.88
CA ALA A 71 -14.20 -8.03 5.23
C ALA A 71 -12.84 -7.37 5.53
N GLY A 72 -12.54 -6.27 4.84
CA GLY A 72 -11.43 -5.38 5.16
C GLY A 72 -11.76 -4.41 6.29
N MET A 73 -10.81 -3.52 6.60
CA MET A 73 -10.92 -2.53 7.67
C MET A 73 -12.27 -1.78 7.68
N SER A 74 -12.71 -1.24 6.55
CA SER A 74 -13.98 -0.51 6.45
C SER A 74 -15.20 -1.40 6.77
N GLY A 75 -15.22 -2.63 6.29
CA GLY A 75 -16.34 -3.56 6.54
C GLY A 75 -16.38 -4.06 7.97
N VAL A 76 -15.21 -4.37 8.56
CA VAL A 76 -15.09 -4.76 9.97
C VAL A 76 -15.53 -3.62 10.89
N VAL A 77 -15.07 -2.39 10.67
CA VAL A 77 -15.48 -1.23 11.47
C VAL A 77 -16.97 -0.94 11.29
N ALA A 78 -17.49 -0.98 10.06
CA ALA A 78 -18.93 -0.81 9.82
C ALA A 78 -19.75 -1.88 10.55
N GLY A 79 -19.37 -3.16 10.46
CA GLY A 79 -20.01 -4.26 11.16
C GLY A 79 -19.99 -4.07 12.68
N ALA A 80 -18.86 -3.66 13.24
CA ALA A 80 -18.72 -3.39 14.68
C ALA A 80 -19.65 -2.24 15.12
N LYS A 81 -19.68 -1.12 14.39
CA LYS A 81 -20.57 0.02 14.71
C LYS A 81 -22.05 -0.32 14.53
N LEU A 82 -22.41 -1.15 13.55
CA LEU A 82 -23.79 -1.64 13.39
C LEU A 82 -24.19 -2.60 14.52
N ARG A 83 -23.26 -3.43 15.01
CA ARG A 83 -23.46 -4.28 16.19
C ARG A 83 -23.68 -3.44 17.45
N GLU A 84 -22.89 -2.39 17.66
CA GLU A 84 -23.07 -1.42 18.75
C GLU A 84 -24.43 -0.70 18.67
N ALA A 85 -24.90 -0.40 17.46
CA ALA A 85 -26.23 0.17 17.22
C ALA A 85 -27.39 -0.83 17.41
N GLY A 86 -27.11 -2.09 17.75
CA GLY A 86 -28.11 -3.10 18.10
C GLY A 86 -28.51 -4.04 16.95
N LEU A 87 -27.93 -3.91 15.75
CA LEU A 87 -28.20 -4.83 14.65
C LEU A 87 -27.56 -6.21 14.89
N ARG A 88 -28.32 -7.26 14.57
CA ARG A 88 -27.96 -8.64 14.92
C ARG A 88 -27.64 -9.52 13.72
N ARG A 89 -28.41 -9.46 12.63
CA ARG A 89 -28.14 -10.28 11.44
C ARG A 89 -27.29 -9.50 10.45
N ILE A 90 -25.97 -9.58 10.64
CA ILE A 90 -24.97 -8.88 9.84
C ILE A 90 -24.09 -9.94 9.18
N MET A 91 -23.95 -9.88 7.86
CA MET A 91 -23.12 -10.81 7.10
C MET A 91 -22.03 -10.06 6.33
N LEU A 92 -20.78 -10.42 6.58
CA LEU A 92 -19.64 -10.02 5.75
C LEU A 92 -19.53 -10.96 4.55
N ILE A 93 -19.27 -10.43 3.36
CA ILE A 93 -19.01 -11.22 2.15
C ILE A 93 -17.71 -10.73 1.53
N ASP A 94 -16.73 -11.60 1.35
CA ASP A 94 -15.43 -11.25 0.76
C ASP A 94 -14.84 -12.40 -0.07
N LYS A 95 -14.08 -12.02 -1.11
CA LYS A 95 -13.30 -12.96 -1.93
C LYS A 95 -12.09 -13.50 -1.16
N ALA A 96 -11.61 -12.78 -0.16
CA ALA A 96 -10.59 -13.27 0.77
C ALA A 96 -11.10 -14.48 1.54
N GLY A 97 -10.19 -15.41 1.86
CA GLY A 97 -10.46 -16.54 2.76
C GLY A 97 -10.53 -16.17 4.25
N GLY A 98 -10.66 -14.89 4.59
CA GLY A 98 -10.70 -14.41 5.97
C GLY A 98 -10.74 -12.89 6.11
N ILE A 99 -10.69 -12.43 7.35
CA ILE A 99 -10.71 -11.00 7.72
C ILE A 99 -9.40 -10.30 7.31
N GLY A 100 -9.51 -9.05 6.87
CA GLY A 100 -8.38 -8.13 6.78
C GLY A 100 -8.31 -7.31 5.49
N GLY A 101 -8.96 -7.75 4.41
CA GLY A 101 -8.96 -7.07 3.11
C GLY A 101 -7.53 -6.85 2.58
N THR A 102 -7.09 -5.59 2.47
CA THR A 102 -5.69 -5.27 2.11
C THR A 102 -4.68 -6.06 2.94
N TRP A 103 -4.90 -6.16 4.25
CA TRP A 103 -3.99 -6.81 5.20
C TRP A 103 -4.17 -8.34 5.25
N TYR A 104 -5.26 -8.85 4.67
CA TYR A 104 -5.39 -10.27 4.39
C TYR A 104 -4.51 -10.66 3.19
N TRP A 105 -4.60 -9.90 2.10
CA TRP A 105 -3.94 -10.25 0.83
C TRP A 105 -2.44 -9.96 0.84
N ASN A 106 -2.04 -8.77 1.31
CA ASN A 106 -0.66 -8.30 1.25
C ASN A 106 0.10 -8.78 2.49
N ARG A 107 0.81 -9.89 2.33
CA ARG A 107 1.66 -10.47 3.38
C ARG A 107 3.11 -10.62 2.93
N TYR A 108 3.58 -9.84 1.95
CA TYR A 108 4.97 -9.87 1.51
C TYR A 108 5.91 -9.42 2.64
N PRO A 109 7.18 -9.85 2.65
CA PRO A 109 8.13 -9.51 3.72
C PRO A 109 8.34 -7.99 3.79
N GLY A 110 8.37 -7.46 5.02
CA GLY A 110 8.52 -6.03 5.27
C GLY A 110 7.26 -5.18 5.07
N VAL A 111 6.11 -5.80 4.75
CA VAL A 111 4.86 -5.06 4.58
C VAL A 111 4.46 -4.31 5.87
N MET A 112 4.27 -3.00 5.77
CA MET A 112 3.90 -2.12 6.89
C MET A 112 2.96 -1.00 6.43
N CYS A 113 2.15 -0.46 7.35
CA CYS A 113 1.38 0.75 7.07
C CYS A 113 2.32 1.95 6.88
N ASP A 114 1.95 2.85 5.96
CA ASP A 114 2.75 4.04 5.67
C ASP A 114 2.27 5.29 6.41
N VAL A 115 1.14 5.19 7.10
CA VAL A 115 0.61 6.15 8.07
C VAL A 115 0.85 5.57 9.47
N GLU A 116 1.11 6.43 10.45
CA GLU A 116 1.37 6.02 11.82
C GLU A 116 0.26 5.11 12.37
N SER A 117 0.66 3.99 12.99
CA SER A 117 -0.22 2.91 13.45
C SER A 117 -1.30 3.41 14.43
N TYR A 118 -0.95 4.38 15.27
CA TYR A 118 -1.82 4.98 16.29
C TYR A 118 -3.04 5.69 15.70
N ILE A 119 -2.94 6.20 14.47
CA ILE A 119 -4.04 6.87 13.75
C ILE A 119 -4.56 6.05 12.56
N TYR A 120 -3.85 4.98 12.18
CA TYR A 120 -4.22 4.12 11.06
C TYR A 120 -5.05 2.90 11.48
N MET A 121 -4.65 2.23 12.57
CA MET A 121 -5.34 1.03 13.05
C MET A 121 -6.67 1.43 13.72
N PRO A 122 -7.80 0.81 13.37
CA PRO A 122 -9.10 1.26 13.88
C PRO A 122 -9.33 0.80 15.31
N MET A 123 -10.17 1.52 16.05
CA MET A 123 -10.75 1.05 17.31
C MET A 123 -9.71 0.63 18.37
N LEU A 124 -8.59 1.34 18.47
CA LEU A 124 -7.50 1.01 19.40
C LEU A 124 -7.98 1.13 20.85
N GLU A 125 -8.70 2.19 21.17
CA GLU A 125 -9.30 2.41 22.49
C GLU A 125 -10.37 1.36 22.80
N GLU A 126 -11.30 1.09 21.88
CA GLU A 126 -12.35 0.10 22.10
C GLU A 126 -11.78 -1.31 22.29
N MET A 127 -10.62 -1.61 21.70
CA MET A 127 -9.95 -2.90 21.84
C MET A 127 -8.94 -2.95 22.99
N ASN A 128 -8.71 -1.83 23.69
CA ASN A 128 -7.63 -1.68 24.68
C ASN A 128 -6.28 -2.18 24.11
N TYR A 129 -5.98 -1.76 22.89
CA TYR A 129 -4.79 -2.17 22.15
C TYR A 129 -3.93 -0.95 21.82
N VAL A 130 -2.63 -1.03 22.11
CA VAL A 130 -1.65 -0.06 21.65
C VAL A 130 -0.72 -0.80 20.67
N PRO A 131 -0.55 -0.30 19.43
CA PRO A 131 0.35 -0.92 18.47
C PRO A 131 1.77 -1.04 19.00
N SER A 132 2.51 -2.06 18.55
CA SER A 132 3.85 -2.38 19.02
C SER A 132 4.95 -1.47 18.49
N THR A 133 4.69 -0.81 17.37
CA THR A 133 5.62 0.09 16.67
C THR A 133 4.87 1.27 16.09
N ARG A 134 5.60 2.37 15.83
CA ARG A 134 5.06 3.58 15.19
C ARG A 134 4.42 3.29 13.83
N TYR A 135 4.96 2.35 13.05
CA TYR A 135 4.37 1.87 11.81
C TYR A 135 4.23 0.34 11.87
N ALA A 136 2.99 -0.11 12.10
CA ALA A 136 2.67 -1.51 12.32
C ALA A 136 2.91 -2.36 11.06
N PHE A 137 3.49 -3.54 11.26
CA PHE A 137 3.62 -4.54 10.22
C PHE A 137 2.26 -5.15 9.86
N GLY A 138 2.13 -5.65 8.64
CA GLY A 138 0.84 -6.11 8.12
C GLY A 138 0.19 -7.23 8.93
N ASP A 139 0.98 -8.12 9.55
CA ASP A 139 0.44 -9.19 10.38
C ASP A 139 -0.17 -8.69 11.70
N GLU A 140 0.41 -7.66 12.32
CA GLU A 140 -0.16 -6.99 13.49
C GLU A 140 -1.52 -6.37 13.14
N ILE A 141 -1.59 -5.64 12.02
CA ILE A 141 -2.83 -5.00 11.57
C ILE A 141 -3.90 -6.05 11.26
N ARG A 142 -3.53 -7.14 10.58
CA ARG A 142 -4.45 -8.25 10.26
C ARG A 142 -5.00 -8.90 11.53
N ARG A 143 -4.14 -9.22 12.50
CA ARG A 143 -4.56 -9.81 13.79
C ARG A 143 -5.48 -8.87 14.57
N HIS A 144 -5.21 -7.57 14.53
CA HIS A 144 -6.08 -6.58 15.16
C HIS A 144 -7.47 -6.52 14.52
N LEU A 145 -7.55 -6.54 13.18
CA LEU A 145 -8.84 -6.59 12.46
C LEU A 145 -9.62 -7.87 12.77
N ASP A 146 -8.93 -9.01 12.85
CA ASP A 146 -9.51 -10.29 13.24
C ASP A 146 -10.03 -10.27 14.68
N ALA A 147 -9.29 -9.64 15.61
CA ALA A 147 -9.71 -9.46 17.00
C ALA A 147 -10.97 -8.58 17.10
N ILE A 148 -11.08 -7.50 16.31
CA ILE A 148 -12.31 -6.69 16.23
C ILE A 148 -13.45 -7.56 15.69
N ALA A 149 -13.26 -8.22 14.54
CA ALA A 149 -14.30 -9.04 13.93
C ALA A 149 -14.81 -10.14 14.89
N THR A 150 -13.91 -10.76 15.65
CA THR A 150 -14.24 -11.76 16.68
C THR A 150 -15.01 -11.14 17.84
N LYS A 151 -14.53 -10.03 18.42
CA LYS A 151 -15.18 -9.35 19.56
C LYS A 151 -16.62 -8.96 19.25
N TYR A 152 -16.88 -8.51 18.02
CA TYR A 152 -18.21 -8.08 17.57
C TYR A 152 -19.01 -9.19 16.89
N GLY A 153 -18.52 -10.45 16.90
CA GLY A 153 -19.22 -11.62 16.36
C GLY A 153 -19.57 -11.48 14.88
N LEU A 154 -18.60 -11.09 14.06
CA LEU A 154 -18.77 -10.85 12.62
C LEU A 154 -18.25 -12.01 11.76
N VAL A 155 -17.64 -13.04 12.36
CA VAL A 155 -16.94 -14.11 11.63
C VAL A 155 -17.85 -15.31 11.36
N ASP A 156 -18.70 -15.70 12.32
CA ASP A 156 -19.42 -16.99 12.29
C ASP A 156 -20.33 -17.17 11.06
N GLU A 157 -20.97 -16.08 10.59
CA GLU A 157 -21.86 -16.10 9.42
C GLU A 157 -21.22 -15.46 8.17
N ALA A 158 -19.92 -15.14 8.20
CA ALA A 158 -19.25 -14.51 7.06
C ALA A 158 -19.08 -15.49 5.89
N LEU A 159 -19.29 -14.98 4.67
CA LEU A 159 -19.05 -15.72 3.43
C LEU A 159 -17.69 -15.32 2.85
N PHE A 160 -16.66 -16.11 3.20
CA PHE A 160 -15.31 -16.00 2.64
C PHE A 160 -15.16 -16.80 1.33
N HIS A 161 -14.08 -16.50 0.59
CA HIS A 161 -13.87 -17.03 -0.78
C HIS A 161 -15.11 -16.89 -1.65
N THR A 162 -15.87 -15.80 -1.47
CA THR A 162 -17.18 -15.59 -2.11
C THR A 162 -17.21 -14.20 -2.76
N GLY A 163 -17.39 -14.17 -4.08
CA GLY A 163 -17.54 -12.95 -4.86
C GLY A 163 -19.01 -12.67 -5.14
N VAL A 164 -19.47 -11.44 -4.87
CA VAL A 164 -20.79 -11.00 -5.32
C VAL A 164 -20.74 -10.67 -6.81
N GLU A 165 -21.64 -11.26 -7.59
CA GLU A 165 -21.81 -11.04 -9.02
C GLU A 165 -22.87 -9.98 -9.32
N THR A 166 -24.01 -10.07 -8.62
CA THR A 166 -25.11 -9.11 -8.77
C THR A 166 -25.65 -8.67 -7.41
N SER A 167 -26.16 -7.43 -7.38
CA SER A 167 -26.90 -6.87 -6.26
C SER A 167 -28.08 -6.08 -6.83
N GLU A 168 -29.30 -6.58 -6.61
CA GLU A 168 -30.52 -6.02 -7.20
C GLU A 168 -31.49 -5.63 -6.10
N TRP A 169 -32.15 -4.47 -6.22
CA TRP A 169 -33.21 -4.08 -5.30
C TRP A 169 -34.53 -4.71 -5.75
N ASP A 170 -35.13 -5.54 -4.90
CA ASP A 170 -36.47 -6.09 -5.08
C ASP A 170 -37.50 -5.22 -4.36
N GLU A 171 -38.24 -4.41 -5.13
CA GLU A 171 -39.29 -3.52 -4.62
C GLU A 171 -40.40 -4.27 -3.87
N ARG A 172 -40.72 -5.52 -4.24
CA ARG A 172 -41.82 -6.26 -3.63
C ARG A 172 -41.51 -6.68 -2.21
N SER A 173 -40.28 -7.11 -1.97
CA SER A 173 -39.82 -7.49 -0.63
C SER A 173 -39.13 -6.34 0.12
N SER A 174 -38.84 -5.22 -0.56
CA SER A 174 -38.05 -4.12 -0.03
C SER A 174 -36.71 -4.62 0.54
N ARG A 175 -35.99 -5.38 -0.29
CA ARG A 175 -34.70 -6.01 0.04
C ARG A 175 -33.75 -5.91 -1.14
N TRP A 176 -32.48 -5.82 -0.83
CA TRP A 176 -31.41 -6.18 -1.76
C TRP A 176 -31.34 -7.70 -1.89
N VAL A 177 -31.19 -8.18 -3.12
CA VAL A 177 -30.94 -9.59 -3.45
C VAL A 177 -29.54 -9.67 -4.05
N LEU A 178 -28.62 -10.28 -3.32
CA LEU A 178 -27.24 -10.48 -3.74
C LEU A 178 -27.08 -11.92 -4.24
N ARG A 179 -26.43 -12.08 -5.40
CA ARG A 179 -26.04 -13.39 -5.93
C ARG A 179 -24.53 -13.50 -6.06
N THR A 180 -23.98 -14.67 -5.74
CA THR A 180 -22.53 -14.87 -5.68
C THR A 180 -22.03 -15.88 -6.71
N ASP A 181 -20.72 -15.88 -6.92
CA ASP A 181 -19.98 -16.85 -7.74
C ASP A 181 -19.99 -18.28 -7.17
N ARG A 182 -20.64 -18.48 -6.02
CA ARG A 182 -20.88 -19.79 -5.38
C ARG A 182 -22.35 -20.20 -5.38
N GLY A 183 -23.19 -19.47 -6.11
CA GLY A 183 -24.63 -19.73 -6.22
C GLY A 183 -25.44 -19.31 -4.98
N ASP A 184 -24.87 -18.50 -4.09
CA ASP A 184 -25.61 -18.00 -2.92
C ASP A 184 -26.70 -17.00 -3.33
N GLU A 185 -27.79 -16.94 -2.57
CA GLU A 185 -28.76 -15.84 -2.62
C GLU A 185 -28.93 -15.24 -1.22
N VAL A 186 -28.37 -14.05 -1.02
CA VAL A 186 -28.46 -13.32 0.25
C VAL A 186 -29.44 -12.16 0.11
N ARG A 187 -30.49 -12.15 0.93
CA ARG A 187 -31.47 -11.06 1.00
C ARG A 187 -31.14 -10.14 2.15
N ALA A 188 -31.04 -8.83 1.91
CA ALA A 188 -30.64 -7.87 2.94
C ALA A 188 -31.52 -6.62 2.95
N GLY A 189 -31.84 -6.11 4.14
CA GLY A 189 -32.51 -4.80 4.28
C GLY A 189 -31.61 -3.65 3.85
N TYR A 190 -30.33 -3.75 4.20
CA TYR A 190 -29.30 -2.77 3.85
C TYR A 190 -28.09 -3.45 3.20
N LEU A 191 -27.48 -2.74 2.26
CA LEU A 191 -26.23 -3.13 1.62
C LEU A 191 -25.16 -2.08 1.90
N VAL A 192 -24.07 -2.48 2.55
CA VAL A 192 -22.88 -1.65 2.79
C VAL A 192 -21.78 -2.07 1.83
N LEU A 193 -21.31 -1.13 1.02
CA LEU A 193 -20.21 -1.36 0.09
C LEU A 193 -18.88 -0.95 0.74
N ALA A 194 -18.05 -1.93 1.10
CA ALA A 194 -16.71 -1.75 1.62
C ALA A 194 -15.62 -2.51 0.79
N PRO A 195 -15.65 -2.47 -0.56
CA PRO A 195 -14.77 -3.30 -1.40
C PRO A 195 -13.29 -2.87 -1.38
N GLY A 196 -12.96 -1.73 -0.79
CA GLY A 196 -11.63 -1.11 -0.83
C GLY A 196 -11.31 -0.41 -2.16
N ILE A 197 -10.24 0.38 -2.18
CA ILE A 197 -9.83 1.20 -3.34
C ILE A 197 -8.66 0.64 -4.15
N LEU A 198 -7.89 -0.30 -3.57
CA LEU A 198 -6.71 -0.94 -4.17
C LEU A 198 -6.85 -2.47 -4.14
N ASN A 199 -8.01 -2.95 -4.59
CA ASN A 199 -8.44 -4.34 -4.55
C ASN A 199 -8.27 -5.09 -5.90
N LEU A 200 -8.06 -4.36 -6.99
CA LEU A 200 -7.76 -4.92 -8.32
C LEU A 200 -6.26 -5.08 -8.48
N MET A 201 -5.79 -6.34 -8.49
CA MET A 201 -4.43 -6.67 -8.86
C MET A 201 -4.21 -6.37 -10.34
N LYS A 202 -3.13 -5.66 -10.65
CA LYS A 202 -2.78 -5.26 -12.01
C LYS A 202 -1.50 -5.94 -12.42
N LEU A 203 -1.57 -6.81 -13.42
CA LEU A 203 -0.41 -7.47 -14.00
C LEU A 203 -0.10 -6.83 -15.36
N PRO A 204 1.09 -6.26 -15.57
CA PRO A 204 1.42 -5.60 -16.84
C PRO A 204 1.49 -6.62 -17.98
N VAL A 205 1.06 -6.21 -19.18
CA VAL A 205 1.25 -7.03 -20.38
C VAL A 205 2.70 -6.90 -20.85
N ILE A 206 3.53 -7.88 -20.50
CA ILE A 206 4.90 -8.01 -20.96
C ILE A 206 4.93 -9.15 -22.00
N PRO A 207 5.36 -8.90 -23.24
CA PRO A 207 5.47 -9.96 -24.26
C PRO A 207 6.28 -11.15 -23.73
N GLY A 208 5.75 -12.37 -23.87
CA GLY A 208 6.44 -13.60 -23.48
C GLY A 208 6.38 -13.97 -22.00
N MET A 209 5.62 -13.24 -21.19
CA MET A 209 5.48 -13.52 -19.76
C MET A 209 4.95 -14.93 -19.48
N GLU A 210 4.14 -15.49 -20.39
CA GLU A 210 3.63 -16.87 -20.32
C GLU A 210 4.70 -17.95 -20.53
N ARG A 211 5.88 -17.58 -21.07
CA ARG A 211 6.98 -18.51 -21.37
C ARG A 211 8.01 -18.61 -20.27
N PHE A 212 7.94 -17.74 -19.26
CA PHE A 212 8.91 -17.76 -18.15
C PHE A 212 8.85 -19.10 -17.41
N GLU A 213 9.97 -19.81 -17.35
CA GLU A 213 10.04 -21.16 -16.74
C GLU A 213 10.27 -21.11 -15.23
N GLY A 214 10.63 -19.93 -14.69
CA GLY A 214 10.81 -19.74 -13.25
C GLY A 214 9.50 -19.52 -12.50
N LYS A 215 9.57 -19.51 -11.16
CA LYS A 215 8.42 -19.16 -10.33
C LYS A 215 8.19 -17.65 -10.37
N ALA A 216 6.96 -17.24 -10.69
CA ALA A 216 6.53 -15.85 -10.64
C ALA A 216 5.20 -15.73 -9.87
N PHE A 217 5.07 -14.67 -9.09
CA PHE A 217 3.85 -14.32 -8.37
C PHE A 217 3.87 -12.81 -8.04
N HIS A 218 2.70 -12.25 -7.71
CA HIS A 218 2.56 -10.85 -7.36
C HIS A 218 2.75 -10.65 -5.84
N THR A 219 3.27 -9.50 -5.40
CA THR A 219 3.48 -9.21 -3.96
C THR A 219 2.21 -9.34 -3.11
N ALA A 220 1.06 -8.96 -3.69
CA ALA A 220 -0.27 -9.15 -3.11
C ALA A 220 -0.73 -10.62 -2.95
N ARG A 221 0.06 -11.60 -3.40
CA ARG A 221 -0.15 -13.06 -3.29
C ARG A 221 1.18 -13.76 -2.99
N TRP A 222 1.89 -13.26 -1.98
CA TRP A 222 3.22 -13.76 -1.64
C TRP A 222 3.21 -15.25 -1.31
N ASP A 223 4.13 -16.01 -1.92
CA ASP A 223 4.27 -17.45 -1.73
C ASP A 223 5.44 -17.76 -0.77
N TYR A 224 5.13 -17.87 0.53
CA TYR A 224 6.10 -18.31 1.54
C TYR A 224 6.49 -19.79 1.40
N GLY A 225 5.65 -20.60 0.75
CA GLY A 225 5.99 -21.98 0.40
C GLY A 225 7.22 -22.06 -0.49
N TYR A 226 7.31 -21.14 -1.47
CA TYR A 226 8.45 -21.00 -2.36
C TYR A 226 9.62 -20.24 -1.73
N THR A 227 9.36 -19.10 -1.08
CA THR A 227 10.41 -18.18 -0.60
C THR A 227 11.03 -18.56 0.75
N GLY A 228 10.31 -19.34 1.57
CA GLY A 228 10.65 -19.52 2.99
C GLY A 228 10.31 -18.26 3.80
N GLY A 229 10.29 -18.39 5.13
CA GLY A 229 9.80 -17.33 6.03
C GLY A 229 8.30 -17.41 6.26
N ALA A 230 7.73 -16.37 6.86
CA ALA A 230 6.32 -16.24 7.20
C ALA A 230 5.94 -14.74 7.36
N PRO A 231 4.64 -14.38 7.45
CA PRO A 231 4.24 -12.99 7.67
C PRO A 231 4.88 -12.31 8.90
N ASP A 232 5.22 -13.10 9.92
CA ASP A 232 5.90 -12.69 11.16
C ASP A 232 7.40 -13.10 11.20
N ASP A 233 7.91 -13.70 10.11
CA ASP A 233 9.31 -14.10 9.97
C ASP A 233 9.86 -13.66 8.60
N PRO A 234 10.60 -12.54 8.53
CA PRO A 234 11.07 -11.98 7.26
C PRO A 234 12.19 -12.80 6.61
N ARG A 235 12.67 -13.89 7.24
CA ARG A 235 13.81 -14.68 6.76
C ARG A 235 13.41 -15.56 5.58
N LEU A 236 13.74 -15.12 4.36
CA LEU A 236 13.42 -15.83 3.12
C LEU A 236 14.40 -16.99 2.83
N THR A 237 14.42 -17.95 3.75
CA THR A 237 15.43 -19.03 3.87
C THR A 237 15.59 -19.93 2.64
N LYS A 238 14.65 -19.91 1.68
CA LYS A 238 14.71 -20.72 0.46
C LYS A 238 15.23 -19.96 -0.77
N LEU A 239 15.67 -18.70 -0.60
CA LEU A 239 16.13 -17.86 -1.71
C LEU A 239 17.65 -17.81 -1.88
N GLY A 240 18.44 -18.42 -0.98
CA GLY A 240 19.90 -18.30 -0.96
C GLY A 240 20.63 -18.76 -2.23
N ASP A 241 20.00 -19.59 -3.07
CA ASP A 241 20.52 -20.02 -4.38
C ASP A 241 19.80 -19.35 -5.57
N LYS A 242 18.80 -18.50 -5.32
CA LYS A 242 17.91 -17.94 -6.34
C LYS A 242 18.32 -16.54 -6.79
N VAL A 243 18.28 -16.34 -8.09
CA VAL A 243 18.31 -15.01 -8.71
C VAL A 243 16.86 -14.53 -8.84
N VAL A 244 16.56 -13.38 -8.26
CA VAL A 244 15.20 -12.83 -8.15
C VAL A 244 15.09 -11.55 -8.98
N GLY A 245 14.00 -11.43 -9.75
CA GLY A 245 13.62 -10.19 -10.43
C GLY A 245 12.42 -9.55 -9.73
N VAL A 246 12.51 -8.25 -9.41
CA VAL A 246 11.41 -7.44 -8.84
C VAL A 246 11.01 -6.39 -9.87
N VAL A 247 9.78 -6.47 -10.38
CA VAL A 247 9.25 -5.50 -11.34
C VAL A 247 8.38 -4.46 -10.62
N GLY A 248 8.87 -3.23 -10.55
CA GLY A 248 8.15 -2.09 -9.96
C GLY A 248 8.72 -1.64 -8.61
N VAL A 249 8.81 -0.32 -8.46
CA VAL A 249 9.43 0.37 -7.30
C VAL A 249 8.42 1.28 -6.59
N GLY A 250 7.14 0.89 -6.59
CA GLY A 250 6.14 1.51 -5.71
C GLY A 250 6.34 1.08 -4.26
N ALA A 251 5.42 1.47 -3.37
CA ALA A 251 5.52 1.16 -1.93
C ALA A 251 5.81 -0.32 -1.63
N SER A 252 5.14 -1.25 -2.33
CA SER A 252 5.38 -2.69 -2.14
C SER A 252 6.77 -3.15 -2.59
N GLY A 253 7.28 -2.63 -3.71
CA GLY A 253 8.65 -2.94 -4.15
C GLY A 253 9.68 -2.39 -3.16
N ILE A 254 9.45 -1.16 -2.68
CA ILE A 254 10.32 -0.50 -1.71
C ILE A 254 10.42 -1.27 -0.39
N GLN A 255 9.31 -1.81 0.10
CA GLN A 255 9.27 -2.61 1.34
C GLN A 255 9.80 -4.04 1.14
N ALA A 256 9.61 -4.65 -0.05
CA ALA A 256 10.02 -6.03 -0.30
C ALA A 256 11.49 -6.20 -0.70
N VAL A 257 12.12 -5.18 -1.28
CA VAL A 257 13.51 -5.26 -1.78
C VAL A 257 14.54 -5.50 -0.66
N PRO A 258 14.51 -4.83 0.51
CA PRO A 258 15.52 -5.06 1.54
C PRO A 258 15.57 -6.51 2.06
N PRO A 259 14.44 -7.16 2.43
CA PRO A 259 14.46 -8.58 2.79
C PRO A 259 14.93 -9.49 1.64
N LEU A 260 14.59 -9.16 0.39
CA LEU A 260 15.09 -9.91 -0.78
C LEU A 260 16.61 -9.76 -0.95
N ALA A 261 17.15 -8.56 -0.77
CA ALA A 261 18.57 -8.28 -0.88
C ALA A 261 19.39 -9.03 0.19
N GLU A 262 18.83 -9.22 1.38
CA GLU A 262 19.48 -9.96 2.46
C GLU A 262 19.54 -11.48 2.19
N TRP A 263 18.48 -12.06 1.62
CA TRP A 263 18.32 -13.52 1.58
C TRP A 263 18.48 -14.17 0.20
N ALA A 264 18.39 -13.42 -0.91
CA ALA A 264 18.53 -13.95 -2.25
C ALA A 264 20.00 -14.00 -2.72
N LYS A 265 20.31 -14.93 -3.64
CA LYS A 265 21.64 -14.98 -4.29
C LYS A 265 21.94 -13.68 -5.05
N HIS A 266 20.94 -13.14 -5.76
CA HIS A 266 21.03 -11.87 -6.48
C HIS A 266 19.62 -11.29 -6.69
N VAL A 267 19.48 -9.97 -6.66
CA VAL A 267 18.22 -9.26 -6.88
C VAL A 267 18.36 -8.24 -8.00
N TYR A 268 17.59 -8.40 -9.06
CA TYR A 268 17.42 -7.40 -10.11
C TYR A 268 16.15 -6.58 -9.85
N VAL A 269 16.28 -5.26 -9.72
CA VAL A 269 15.15 -4.35 -9.49
C VAL A 269 14.86 -3.60 -10.79
N PHE A 270 13.77 -3.97 -11.47
CA PHE A 270 13.35 -3.36 -12.73
C PHE A 270 12.52 -2.11 -12.46
N GLN A 271 13.13 -0.95 -12.68
CA GLN A 271 12.57 0.35 -12.39
C GLN A 271 12.13 1.07 -13.67
N ARG A 272 10.85 1.44 -13.74
CA ARG A 272 10.37 2.37 -14.77
C ARG A 272 10.44 3.83 -14.34
N THR A 273 10.12 4.08 -13.09
CA THR A 273 10.04 5.44 -12.56
C THR A 273 10.35 5.37 -11.08
N PRO A 274 11.44 6.00 -10.62
CA PRO A 274 11.77 6.04 -9.20
C PRO A 274 10.63 6.65 -8.37
N SER A 275 10.74 6.44 -7.06
CA SER A 275 9.80 6.98 -6.06
C SER A 275 10.50 8.05 -5.22
N ALA A 276 9.72 9.02 -4.73
CA ALA A 276 10.18 9.92 -3.67
C ALA A 276 10.14 9.14 -2.36
N ILE A 277 11.32 8.99 -1.74
CA ILE A 277 11.52 8.13 -0.57
C ILE A 277 12.02 9.01 0.58
N GLY A 278 11.15 9.28 1.55
CA GLY A 278 11.49 9.97 2.78
C GLY A 278 11.98 9.03 3.88
N VAL A 279 12.35 9.60 5.02
CA VAL A 279 12.64 8.86 6.26
C VAL A 279 11.36 8.20 6.75
N ARG A 280 11.44 6.91 7.11
CA ARG A 280 10.35 6.21 7.77
C ARG A 280 10.39 6.47 9.27
N GLY A 281 11.54 6.27 9.91
CA GLY A 281 11.70 6.46 11.35
C GLY A 281 10.82 5.50 12.14
N ASN A 282 10.76 4.22 11.74
CA ASN A 282 10.01 3.23 12.51
C ASN A 282 10.76 2.87 13.79
N HIS A 283 10.04 2.77 14.90
CA HIS A 283 10.59 2.39 16.19
C HIS A 283 9.52 1.68 17.03
N PRO A 284 9.91 0.90 18.05
CA PRO A 284 8.99 0.39 19.06
C PRO A 284 8.19 1.53 19.70
N THR A 285 6.95 1.26 20.07
CA THR A 285 6.13 2.21 20.81
C THR A 285 6.76 2.47 22.18
N ASP A 286 6.93 3.75 22.51
CA ASP A 286 7.58 4.16 23.76
C ASP A 286 6.66 3.95 24.97
N ASP A 287 7.19 3.38 26.06
CA ASP A 287 6.43 3.17 27.31
C ASP A 287 5.90 4.50 27.87
N ASP A 288 6.69 5.57 27.79
CA ASP A 288 6.29 6.92 28.21
C ASP A 288 5.08 7.46 27.44
N PHE A 289 4.96 7.10 26.15
CA PHE A 289 3.78 7.44 25.36
C PHE A 289 2.55 6.69 25.88
N VAL A 290 2.68 5.40 26.19
CA VAL A 290 1.58 4.57 26.71
C VAL A 290 1.06 5.09 28.06
N GLU A 291 1.96 5.47 28.98
CA GLU A 291 1.59 5.99 30.30
C GLU A 291 0.83 7.33 30.26
N GLN A 292 1.02 8.10 29.18
CA GLN A 292 0.39 9.40 28.98
C GLN A 292 -0.99 9.31 28.34
N LEU A 293 -1.40 8.14 27.82
CA LEU A 293 -2.68 7.98 27.16
C LEU A 293 -3.85 8.29 28.13
N ARG A 294 -4.87 8.94 27.58
CA ARG A 294 -6.11 9.31 28.27
C ARG A 294 -7.30 8.90 27.40
N PRO A 295 -8.51 8.69 27.96
CA PRO A 295 -9.70 8.43 27.15
C PRO A 295 -9.88 9.48 26.05
N GLY A 296 -10.09 9.04 24.81
CA GLY A 296 -10.18 9.88 23.62
C GLY A 296 -8.85 10.14 22.89
N TRP A 297 -7.72 9.59 23.37
CA TRP A 297 -6.38 9.84 22.80
C TRP A 297 -6.30 9.53 21.31
N GLN A 298 -6.97 8.47 20.85
CA GLN A 298 -6.85 8.04 19.48
C GLN A 298 -7.53 9.05 18.56
N LYS A 299 -8.73 9.46 18.96
CA LYS A 299 -9.51 10.46 18.23
C LYS A 299 -8.81 11.81 18.20
N GLU A 300 -8.29 12.26 19.34
CA GLU A 300 -7.53 13.51 19.42
C GLU A 300 -6.34 13.49 18.45
N ARG A 301 -5.57 12.40 18.41
CA ARG A 301 -4.41 12.27 17.53
C ARG A 301 -4.80 12.21 16.05
N MET A 302 -5.90 11.53 15.70
CA MET A 302 -6.44 11.51 14.34
C MET A 302 -6.92 12.91 13.89
N GLU A 303 -7.56 13.66 14.79
CA GLU A 303 -8.03 15.02 14.53
C GLU A 303 -6.86 15.99 14.40
N ASN A 304 -5.81 15.85 15.22
CA ASN A 304 -4.57 16.59 15.12
C ASN A 304 -3.89 16.36 13.75
N PHE A 305 -3.67 15.10 13.37
CA PHE A 305 -3.09 14.77 12.07
C PHE A 305 -3.91 15.32 10.91
N SER A 306 -5.23 15.14 10.95
CA SER A 306 -6.14 15.65 9.92
C SER A 306 -6.09 17.18 9.82
N ALA A 307 -6.04 17.88 10.96
CA ALA A 307 -5.90 19.33 11.04
C ALA A 307 -4.60 19.81 10.38
N THR A 308 -3.47 19.17 10.72
CA THR A 308 -2.16 19.46 10.09
C THR A 308 -2.21 19.24 8.59
N MET A 309 -2.77 18.12 8.12
CA MET A 309 -2.84 17.78 6.70
C MET A 309 -3.68 18.74 5.86
N ILE A 310 -4.68 19.41 6.46
CA ILE A 310 -5.54 20.42 5.79
C ILE A 310 -5.17 21.87 6.16
N GLY A 311 -4.01 22.09 6.78
CA GLY A 311 -3.46 23.43 7.02
C GLY A 311 -4.12 24.19 8.17
N ARG A 312 -4.79 23.48 9.08
CA ARG A 312 -5.28 24.09 10.32
C ARG A 312 -4.15 24.13 11.35
N SER A 313 -4.08 25.24 12.08
CA SER A 313 -3.11 25.39 13.16
C SER A 313 -3.35 24.37 14.27
N VAL A 314 -2.28 23.71 14.70
CA VAL A 314 -2.25 22.81 15.84
C VAL A 314 -1.18 23.31 16.82
N ALA A 315 -1.40 23.09 18.12
CA ALA A 315 -0.44 23.51 19.14
C ALA A 315 0.90 22.75 19.03
N HIS A 316 0.81 21.47 18.68
CA HIS A 316 1.93 20.58 18.44
C HIS A 316 1.50 19.56 17.38
N ASP A 317 2.35 19.33 16.38
CA ASP A 317 2.17 18.21 15.46
C ASP A 317 2.45 16.93 16.23
N MET A 318 1.38 16.18 16.52
CA MET A 318 1.49 14.97 17.33
C MET A 318 2.15 13.84 16.55
N VAL A 319 1.97 13.79 15.23
CA VAL A 319 2.47 12.70 14.38
C VAL A 319 3.90 12.96 13.94
N ASP A 320 4.26 14.21 13.61
CA ASP A 320 5.63 14.66 13.34
C ASP A 320 6.46 13.69 12.48
N ASP A 321 6.01 13.48 11.23
CA ASP A 321 6.61 12.53 10.30
C ASP A 321 6.67 13.05 8.86
N GLY A 322 7.17 12.21 7.95
CA GLY A 322 7.29 12.58 6.54
C GLY A 322 5.98 12.98 5.85
N TRP A 323 4.79 12.61 6.37
CA TRP A 323 3.54 13.14 5.85
C TRP A 323 3.36 14.61 6.21
N THR A 324 3.67 15.01 7.44
CA THR A 324 3.50 16.39 7.89
C THR A 324 4.64 17.29 7.42
N TRP A 325 5.88 16.78 7.36
CA TRP A 325 7.05 17.53 6.91
C TRP A 325 7.03 17.86 5.41
N HIS A 326 6.46 16.97 4.58
CA HIS A 326 6.49 17.11 3.13
C HIS A 326 5.09 17.30 2.52
N THR A 327 4.16 16.39 2.78
CA THR A 327 2.83 16.42 2.14
C THR A 327 1.97 17.56 2.67
N ALA A 328 1.87 17.72 3.99
CA ALA A 328 1.11 18.84 4.57
C ALA A 328 1.71 20.20 4.20
N ARG A 329 3.04 20.30 4.19
CA ARG A 329 3.77 21.51 3.74
C ARG A 329 3.40 21.90 2.30
N LEU A 330 3.28 20.94 1.39
CA LEU A 330 2.92 21.20 -0.01
C LEU A 330 1.43 21.45 -0.23
N ASN A 331 0.57 20.78 0.54
CA ASN A 331 -0.88 20.99 0.46
C ASN A 331 -1.30 22.34 1.02
N ASN A 332 -0.53 22.86 1.98
CA ASN A 332 -0.85 24.07 2.75
C ASN A 332 0.29 25.08 2.66
N PRO A 333 0.61 25.58 1.45
CA PRO A 333 1.63 26.60 1.28
C PRO A 333 1.22 27.88 2.06
N PRO A 334 2.19 28.69 2.53
CA PRO A 334 1.92 29.87 3.35
C PRO A 334 1.38 31.03 2.48
N ILE A 335 0.13 30.90 2.02
CA ILE A 335 -0.54 31.91 1.21
C ILE A 335 -1.15 32.98 2.12
N GLU A 336 -0.69 34.21 1.96
CA GLU A 336 -1.24 35.39 2.65
C GLU A 336 -2.38 36.04 1.84
N PRO A 337 -3.39 36.64 2.52
CA PRO A 337 -4.43 37.39 1.83
C PRO A 337 -3.86 38.49 0.94
N GLY A 338 -4.27 38.51 -0.34
CA GLY A 338 -3.87 39.53 -1.31
C GLY A 338 -2.61 39.20 -2.11
N MET A 339 -2.01 38.02 -1.94
CA MET A 339 -0.94 37.54 -2.83
C MET A 339 -1.42 37.39 -4.27
N ASP A 340 -0.57 37.73 -5.23
CA ASP A 340 -0.86 37.56 -6.66
C ASP A 340 -0.89 36.07 -7.04
N PRO A 341 -1.87 35.61 -7.85
CA PRO A 341 -1.95 34.21 -8.26
C PRO A 341 -0.69 33.66 -8.94
N ALA A 342 0.05 34.48 -9.70
CA ALA A 342 1.30 34.05 -10.35
C ALA A 342 2.43 33.87 -9.32
N ASP A 343 2.51 34.74 -8.31
CA ASP A 343 3.46 34.61 -7.21
C ASP A 343 3.14 33.37 -6.35
N ILE A 344 1.86 33.09 -6.10
CA ILE A 344 1.44 31.85 -5.43
C ILE A 344 1.88 30.62 -6.23
N ALA A 345 1.61 30.60 -7.53
CA ALA A 345 1.98 29.47 -8.39
C ALA A 345 3.50 29.23 -8.41
N ARG A 346 4.30 30.31 -8.48
CA ARG A 346 5.76 30.24 -8.42
C ARG A 346 6.26 29.75 -7.06
N MET A 347 5.67 30.24 -5.97
CA MET A 347 6.01 29.81 -4.60
C MET A 347 5.73 28.31 -4.42
N VAL A 348 4.56 27.83 -4.86
CA VAL A 348 4.19 26.40 -4.76
C VAL A 348 5.15 25.53 -5.56
N GLU A 349 5.54 25.96 -6.76
CA GLU A 349 6.51 25.21 -7.58
C GLU A 349 7.91 25.20 -6.96
N GLN A 350 8.35 26.32 -6.38
CA GLN A 350 9.61 26.39 -5.64
C GLN A 350 9.59 25.49 -4.40
N LEU A 351 8.46 25.43 -3.69
CA LEU A 351 8.28 24.58 -2.51
C LEU A 351 8.32 23.09 -2.89
N ASP A 352 7.63 22.70 -3.96
CA ASP A 352 7.69 21.34 -4.52
C ASP A 352 9.12 20.97 -4.91
N PHE A 353 9.84 21.89 -5.58
CA PHE A 353 11.25 21.70 -5.91
C PHE A 353 12.11 21.46 -4.66
N GLN A 354 11.97 22.28 -3.62
CA GLN A 354 12.72 22.12 -2.37
C GLN A 354 12.47 20.76 -1.72
N VAL A 355 11.22 20.33 -1.60
CA VAL A 355 10.87 19.01 -1.06
C VAL A 355 11.47 17.89 -1.92
N MET A 356 11.40 18.00 -3.25
CA MET A 356 11.99 17.01 -4.14
C MET A 356 13.53 16.95 -4.04
N GLU A 357 14.19 18.08 -3.82
CA GLU A 357 15.65 18.14 -3.59
C GLU A 357 16.04 17.53 -2.23
N GLU A 358 15.20 17.62 -1.20
CA GLU A 358 15.41 16.89 0.06
C GLU A 358 15.48 15.37 -0.18
N HIS A 359 14.57 14.82 -1.00
CA HIS A 359 14.60 13.41 -1.38
C HIS A 359 15.81 13.04 -2.25
N ARG A 360 16.18 13.88 -3.23
CA ARG A 360 17.33 13.63 -4.12
C ARG A 360 18.65 13.64 -3.36
N ARG A 361 18.82 14.59 -2.43
CA ARG A 361 19.98 14.68 -1.54
C ARG A 361 20.08 13.47 -0.63
N ARG A 362 18.97 13.00 -0.04
CA ARG A 362 18.96 11.76 0.76
C ARG A 362 19.46 10.56 -0.05
N ILE A 363 19.14 10.49 -1.34
CA ILE A 363 19.64 9.43 -2.22
C ILE A 363 21.16 9.56 -2.39
N ASP A 364 21.66 10.75 -2.69
CA ASP A 364 23.11 11.02 -2.83
C ASP A 364 23.90 10.74 -1.53
N GLU A 365 23.28 10.93 -0.37
CA GLU A 365 23.90 10.66 0.94
C GLU A 365 23.99 9.16 1.25
N ILE A 366 23.04 8.35 0.79
CA ILE A 366 22.92 6.93 1.16
C ILE A 366 23.53 6.00 0.11
N VAL A 367 23.34 6.30 -1.18
CA VAL A 367 23.73 5.41 -2.28
C VAL A 367 25.16 5.72 -2.72
N ALA A 368 26.06 4.76 -2.53
CA ALA A 368 27.50 4.94 -2.72
C ALA A 368 27.91 5.05 -4.20
N ASP A 369 27.20 4.35 -5.10
CA ASP A 369 27.44 4.44 -6.54
C ASP A 369 26.68 5.65 -7.13
N PRO A 370 27.38 6.68 -7.66
CA PRO A 370 26.74 7.87 -8.19
C PRO A 370 25.87 7.62 -9.43
N GLU A 371 26.16 6.59 -10.24
CA GLU A 371 25.31 6.23 -11.38
C GLU A 371 23.99 5.60 -10.93
N VAL A 372 24.04 4.78 -9.88
CA VAL A 372 22.84 4.19 -9.28
C VAL A 372 22.03 5.26 -8.55
N ALA A 373 22.70 6.15 -7.81
CA ALA A 373 22.08 7.29 -7.14
C ALA A 373 21.30 8.16 -8.13
N GLU A 374 21.90 8.54 -9.27
CA GLU A 374 21.22 9.35 -10.30
C GLU A 374 20.00 8.64 -10.88
N LYS A 375 20.07 7.32 -11.12
CA LYS A 375 18.92 6.52 -11.60
C LYS A 375 17.80 6.43 -10.57
N LEU A 376 18.10 6.49 -9.27
CA LEU A 376 17.10 6.48 -8.20
C LEU A 376 16.44 7.83 -7.97
N LYS A 377 16.97 8.94 -8.51
CA LYS A 377 16.41 10.28 -8.28
C LYS A 377 15.05 10.47 -8.97
N PRO A 378 14.00 10.85 -8.21
CA PRO A 378 12.70 11.13 -8.78
C PRO A 378 12.65 12.55 -9.38
N TYR A 379 12.32 12.63 -10.66
CA TYR A 379 12.16 13.88 -11.42
C TYR A 379 10.73 14.05 -11.92
N TYR A 380 9.85 14.46 -11.01
CA TYR A 380 8.44 14.78 -11.23
C TYR A 380 7.95 15.59 -10.01
N ARG A 381 6.75 16.18 -10.06
CA ARG A 381 6.18 16.91 -8.91
C ARG A 381 5.76 15.95 -7.80
N TYR A 382 6.05 16.25 -6.55
CA TYR A 382 5.90 15.33 -5.41
C TYR A 382 4.54 14.62 -5.37
N GLY A 383 3.44 15.37 -5.54
CA GLY A 383 2.08 14.84 -5.54
C GLY A 383 1.66 13.98 -6.75
N CYS A 384 2.51 13.81 -7.78
CA CYS A 384 2.21 12.95 -8.93
C CYS A 384 2.13 11.47 -8.58
N LYS A 385 2.67 11.07 -7.42
CA LYS A 385 2.61 9.71 -6.90
C LYS A 385 2.40 9.74 -5.39
N ARG A 386 1.91 8.63 -4.84
CA ARG A 386 1.92 8.44 -3.38
C ARG A 386 3.38 8.47 -2.90
N PRO A 387 3.74 9.34 -1.93
CA PRO A 387 5.08 9.36 -1.37
C PRO A 387 5.36 8.05 -0.65
N CYS A 388 6.62 7.64 -0.65
CA CYS A 388 7.08 6.45 0.02
C CYS A 388 8.04 6.86 1.15
N PHE A 389 8.13 6.05 2.19
CA PHE A 389 9.10 6.26 3.25
C PHE A 389 9.67 4.91 3.68
N HIS A 390 10.99 4.81 3.70
CA HIS A 390 11.72 3.60 4.01
C HIS A 390 13.17 3.93 4.36
N ASP A 391 13.72 3.27 5.38
CA ASP A 391 15.07 3.56 5.85
C ASP A 391 16.14 2.66 5.22
N GLU A 392 15.78 1.44 4.82
CA GLU A 392 16.74 0.46 4.27
C GLU A 392 16.78 0.35 2.73
N TYR A 393 15.71 0.72 2.01
CA TYR A 393 15.60 0.50 0.55
C TYR A 393 16.74 1.13 -0.25
N LEU A 394 17.12 2.38 0.06
CA LEU A 394 18.19 3.05 -0.65
C LEU A 394 19.54 2.38 -0.35
N ALA A 395 19.78 2.00 0.90
CA ALA A 395 21.01 1.31 1.31
C ALA A 395 21.13 -0.10 0.71
N ALA A 396 20.02 -0.75 0.35
CA ALA A 396 20.03 -2.06 -0.30
C ALA A 396 20.83 -2.06 -1.62
N PHE A 397 20.88 -0.93 -2.35
CA PHE A 397 21.65 -0.81 -3.59
C PHE A 397 23.16 -0.71 -3.38
N ASN A 398 23.64 -0.59 -2.15
CA ASN A 398 25.05 -0.68 -1.82
C ASN A 398 25.52 -2.15 -1.67
N ASN A 399 24.59 -3.12 -1.65
CA ASN A 399 24.92 -4.52 -1.58
C ASN A 399 25.33 -5.04 -2.98
N PRO A 400 26.50 -5.71 -3.13
CA PRO A 400 26.94 -6.22 -4.42
C PRO A 400 26.00 -7.24 -5.09
N ASN A 401 25.06 -7.85 -4.36
CA ASN A 401 24.07 -8.76 -4.94
C ASN A 401 22.79 -8.05 -5.43
N VAL A 402 22.71 -6.72 -5.37
CA VAL A 402 21.56 -5.95 -5.86
C VAL A 402 21.95 -5.18 -7.12
N THR A 403 21.13 -5.27 -8.15
CA THR A 403 21.30 -4.52 -9.40
C THR A 403 20.04 -3.75 -9.74
N LEU A 404 20.16 -2.43 -9.85
CA LEU A 404 19.11 -1.59 -10.40
C LEU A 404 19.13 -1.67 -11.92
N VAL A 405 18.01 -2.10 -12.51
CA VAL A 405 17.77 -2.08 -13.95
C VAL A 405 16.86 -0.90 -14.27
N ASP A 406 17.43 0.20 -14.75
CA ASP A 406 16.66 1.37 -15.18
C ASP A 406 16.07 1.13 -16.57
N CYS A 407 14.75 0.93 -16.62
CA CYS A 407 13.98 0.65 -17.82
C CYS A 407 12.81 1.64 -17.93
N PRO A 408 13.03 2.92 -18.30
CA PRO A 408 11.98 3.94 -18.30
C PRO A 408 10.85 3.67 -19.30
N GLY A 409 11.13 2.90 -20.34
CA GLY A 409 10.12 2.36 -21.27
C GLY A 409 9.41 1.10 -20.77
N GLY A 410 9.74 0.58 -19.58
CA GLY A 410 9.30 -0.71 -19.03
C GLY A 410 10.07 -1.92 -19.56
N VAL A 411 9.89 -3.08 -18.93
CA VAL A 411 10.44 -4.38 -19.38
C VAL A 411 9.94 -4.69 -20.80
N THR A 412 10.83 -4.98 -21.73
CA THR A 412 10.50 -5.12 -23.17
C THR A 412 9.92 -6.48 -23.53
N GLU A 413 10.47 -7.54 -22.97
CA GLU A 413 10.08 -8.93 -23.22
C GLU A 413 10.42 -9.76 -21.98
N MET A 414 9.72 -10.88 -21.80
CA MET A 414 10.10 -11.95 -20.90
C MET A 414 10.47 -13.18 -21.74
N THR A 415 11.66 -13.72 -21.49
CA THR A 415 12.16 -14.96 -22.10
C THR A 415 11.92 -16.14 -21.16
N PRO A 416 12.15 -17.40 -21.59
CA PRO A 416 12.12 -18.55 -20.69
C PRO A 416 13.01 -18.42 -19.45
N HIS A 417 14.07 -17.61 -19.51
CA HIS A 417 15.08 -17.51 -18.45
C HIS A 417 15.08 -16.17 -17.70
N GLY A 418 14.24 -15.20 -18.09
CA GLY A 418 14.18 -13.89 -17.43
C GLY A 418 13.73 -12.74 -18.33
N ALA A 419 13.57 -11.58 -17.69
CA ALA A 419 13.15 -10.31 -18.28
C ALA A 419 14.28 -9.56 -18.99
#